data_AF-A0ABC8UJA8-F1
#
_entry.id   AF-A0ABC8UJA8-F1
#
_cell.length_a   1.000
_cell.length_b   1.000
_cell.length_c   1.000
_cell.angle_alpha   90.00
_cell.angle_beta   90.00
_cell.angle_gamma   90.00
#
_symmetry.space_group_name_H-M   'P 1'
#
loop_
_entity.id
_entity.type
_entity.pdbx_description
1 polymer ?
#
loop_
_entity_poly.entity_id
_entity_poly.type
_entity_poly.pdbx_seq_one_letter_code
_entity_poly.pdbx_strand_id
1 'polypeptide(L)'
;DFGVKVMLQQNLFLVDIVKENVGIVLKLDSIEDGIIFKLEGDCTRIWIGWLLLRRHSLHGLAGGSEWNEPRAKACLGQKEPILSSTYHGIVPPAVAIVERVLSRIRKPVKLPNITHLSQLRKDGHPSIYVVSSPTGLDCTHWCVTGVPDTWNQILYNTIL
;
A
#
# COMPACT_ATOMS: atom_id res chain seq x y z
N ASP A 1 -20.83 16.97 15.41
CA ASP A 1 -20.16 16.59 16.68
C ASP A 1 -18.64 16.65 16.66
N PHE A 2 -17.90 16.36 15.58
CA PHE A 2 -16.45 16.66 15.55
C PHE A 2 -15.97 17.49 14.36
N GLY A 3 -16.80 17.70 13.33
CA GLY A 3 -16.41 18.45 12.13
C GLY A 3 -15.30 17.80 11.29
N VAL A 4 -14.83 16.59 11.65
CA VAL A 4 -13.79 15.83 10.96
C VAL A 4 -14.41 14.88 9.92
N LYS A 5 -13.71 14.68 8.80
CA LYS A 5 -14.07 13.71 7.75
C LYS A 5 -12.91 12.77 7.48
N VAL A 6 -13.21 11.48 7.26
CA VAL A 6 -12.27 10.51 6.68
C VAL A 6 -12.61 10.40 5.20
N MET A 7 -11.63 10.62 4.34
CA MET A 7 -11.82 10.65 2.88
C MET A 7 -10.92 9.64 2.20
N LEU A 8 -11.40 9.02 1.13
CA LEU A 8 -10.62 8.17 0.24
C LEU A 8 -10.55 8.83 -1.13
N GLN A 9 -9.35 9.26 -1.53
CA GLN A 9 -9.09 9.72 -2.89
C GLN A 9 -8.42 8.61 -3.69
N GLN A 10 -9.04 8.21 -4.80
CA GLN A 10 -8.47 7.19 -5.68
C GLN A 10 -7.55 7.84 -6.72
N ASN A 11 -6.28 8.03 -6.36
CA ASN A 11 -5.21 8.32 -7.32
C ASN A 11 -4.07 7.31 -7.13
N LEU A 12 -3.95 6.36 -8.06
CA LEU A 12 -3.00 5.25 -7.97
C LEU A 12 -1.54 5.67 -8.22
N PHE A 13 -1.31 6.78 -8.91
CA PHE A 13 0.03 7.19 -9.36
C PHE A 13 0.48 8.54 -8.80
N LEU A 14 -0.40 9.26 -8.09
CA LEU A 14 -0.20 10.59 -7.51
C LEU A 14 0.13 11.69 -8.52
N VAL A 15 0.20 11.35 -9.80
CA VAL A 15 0.43 12.23 -10.95
C VAL A 15 -0.74 12.12 -11.91
N ASP A 16 -0.82 13.08 -12.83
CA ASP A 16 -1.93 13.14 -13.77
C ASP A 16 -1.84 12.02 -14.83
N ILE A 17 -3.01 11.43 -15.11
CA ILE A 17 -3.18 10.41 -16.13
C ILE A 17 -3.95 11.04 -17.28
N VAL A 18 -3.27 11.32 -18.39
CA VAL A 18 -3.86 12.00 -19.54
C VAL A 18 -3.99 11.07 -20.74
N LYS A 19 -4.92 11.38 -21.63
CA LYS A 19 -5.06 10.70 -22.93
C LYS A 19 -4.37 11.53 -24.00
N GLU A 20 -3.34 10.98 -24.59
CA GLU A 20 -2.62 11.56 -25.71
C GLU A 20 -2.80 10.70 -26.97
N ASN A 21 -2.27 11.15 -28.11
CA ASN A 21 -2.36 10.42 -29.38
C ASN A 21 -1.69 9.03 -29.31
N VAL A 22 -0.73 8.85 -28.40
CA VAL A 22 -0.03 7.58 -28.16
C VAL A 22 -0.76 6.67 -27.17
N GLY A 23 -1.87 7.12 -26.58
CA GLY A 23 -2.65 6.37 -25.60
C GLY A 23 -2.67 7.05 -24.23
N ILE A 24 -2.84 6.25 -23.17
CA ILE A 24 -2.87 6.73 -21.79
C ILE A 24 -1.43 6.96 -21.33
N VAL A 25 -1.14 8.19 -20.88
CA VAL A 25 0.20 8.62 -20.47
C VAL A 25 0.17 9.13 -19.03
N LEU A 26 1.18 8.74 -18.25
CA LEU A 26 1.45 9.31 -16.93
C LEU A 26 2.34 10.55 -17.09
N LYS A 27 1.85 11.73 -16.72
CA LYS A 27 2.63 12.98 -16.72
C LYS A 27 3.34 13.16 -15.39
N LEU A 28 4.59 12.73 -15.31
CA LEU A 28 5.37 12.68 -14.06
C LEU A 28 5.66 14.05 -13.43
N ASP A 29 5.52 15.12 -14.21
CA ASP A 29 5.74 16.51 -13.84
C ASP A 29 4.43 17.27 -13.54
N SER A 30 3.28 16.57 -13.57
CA SER A 30 1.95 17.17 -13.43
C SER A 30 1.14 16.51 -12.31
N ILE A 31 0.52 17.35 -11.47
CA ILE A 31 -0.34 16.96 -10.33
C ILE A 31 -1.60 17.85 -10.27
N GLU A 32 -2.10 18.29 -11.42
CA GLU A 32 -3.25 19.17 -11.55
C GLU A 32 -4.53 18.52 -11.02
N ASP A 33 -4.75 17.22 -11.24
CA ASP A 33 -5.90 16.46 -10.73
C ASP A 33 -5.79 16.16 -9.23
N GLY A 34 -4.62 16.44 -8.61
CA GLY A 34 -4.36 16.34 -7.18
C GLY A 34 -4.98 17.46 -6.33
N ILE A 35 -6.06 18.10 -6.80
CA ILE A 35 -6.66 19.33 -6.25
C ILE A 35 -6.96 19.24 -4.74
N ILE A 36 -7.31 18.07 -4.22
CA ILE A 36 -7.56 17.88 -2.78
C ILE A 36 -6.31 18.22 -1.92
N PHE A 37 -5.09 17.91 -2.40
CA PHE A 37 -3.85 18.25 -1.69
C PHE A 37 -3.57 19.76 -1.63
N LYS A 38 -4.19 20.55 -2.52
CA LYS A 38 -4.09 22.03 -2.53
C LYS A 38 -5.13 22.72 -1.65
N LEU A 39 -6.30 22.10 -1.43
CA LEU A 39 -7.44 22.75 -0.77
C LEU A 39 -7.36 22.76 0.77
N GLU A 40 -6.66 21.81 1.40
CA GLU A 40 -6.57 21.73 2.88
C GLU A 40 -5.42 22.55 3.50
N GLY A 41 -4.69 23.35 2.72
CA GLY A 41 -3.75 24.36 3.22
C GLY A 41 -2.48 23.84 3.91
N ASP A 42 -2.40 22.54 4.20
CA ASP A 42 -1.30 21.90 4.91
C ASP A 42 -0.83 20.62 4.18
N CYS A 43 0.20 20.74 3.34
CA CYS A 43 0.94 19.58 2.79
C CYS A 43 1.50 18.64 3.89
N THR A 44 1.43 19.04 5.16
CA THR A 44 1.86 18.29 6.35
C THR A 44 0.95 17.10 6.66
N ARG A 45 -0.26 17.03 6.10
CA ARG A 45 -1.22 15.95 6.37
C ARG A 45 -1.53 15.09 5.13
N ILE A 46 -0.50 14.74 4.37
CA ILE A 46 -0.64 13.72 3.30
C ILE A 46 -0.57 12.33 3.94
N TRP A 47 -1.74 11.80 4.29
CA TRP A 47 -1.93 10.49 4.88
C TRP A 47 -3.30 10.00 4.39
N ILE A 48 -3.44 9.17 3.37
CA ILE A 48 -2.88 7.84 3.08
C ILE A 48 -2.75 7.78 1.55
N GLY A 49 -1.56 8.04 1.01
CA GLY A 49 -1.36 8.06 -0.45
C GLY A 49 -0.69 6.81 -1.03
N TRP A 50 -0.05 6.01 -0.17
CA TRP A 50 0.75 4.82 -0.58
C TRP A 50 0.26 3.51 0.03
N LEU A 51 -0.76 3.53 0.89
CA LEU A 51 -1.28 2.34 1.59
C LEU A 51 -1.98 1.34 0.65
N LEU A 52 -2.06 1.67 -0.63
CA LEU A 52 -2.44 0.75 -1.69
C LEU A 52 -1.45 0.92 -2.84
N LEU A 53 -0.32 0.22 -2.74
CA LEU A 53 0.37 -0.40 -3.88
C LEU A 53 -0.61 -1.31 -4.66
N ARG A 54 -1.75 -0.79 -5.12
CA ARG A 54 -2.69 -1.47 -6.02
C ARG A 54 -2.06 -1.52 -7.40
N ARG A 55 -1.13 -2.49 -7.51
CA ARG A 55 -0.56 -3.22 -8.66
C ARG A 55 0.90 -3.58 -8.46
N HIS A 56 1.55 -3.10 -7.40
CA HIS A 56 2.90 -3.51 -7.03
C HIS A 56 3.01 -4.06 -5.60
N SER A 57 1.92 -4.58 -5.03
CA SER A 57 2.02 -5.83 -4.27
C SER A 57 2.57 -6.88 -5.24
N LEU A 58 3.89 -6.91 -5.35
CA LEU A 58 4.71 -7.99 -5.90
C LEU A 58 4.18 -8.54 -7.25
N HIS A 59 4.73 -8.06 -8.36
CA HIS A 59 4.58 -8.70 -9.67
C HIS A 59 5.19 -10.13 -9.74
N GLY A 60 5.60 -10.71 -8.61
CA GLY A 60 5.61 -12.14 -8.40
C GLY A 60 4.71 -12.43 -7.21
N LEU A 61 3.65 -13.20 -7.40
CA LEU A 61 2.82 -13.78 -6.32
C LEU A 61 3.67 -13.98 -5.07
N ALA A 62 3.36 -13.28 -3.97
CA ALA A 62 4.01 -13.52 -2.68
C ALA A 62 3.97 -15.04 -2.45
N GLY A 63 5.13 -15.66 -2.62
CA GLY A 63 5.23 -17.08 -2.88
C GLY A 63 5.60 -17.78 -1.59
N GLY A 64 5.17 -19.03 -1.43
CA GLY A 64 5.55 -19.85 -0.29
C GLY A 64 7.05 -19.81 0.05
N SER A 65 7.90 -19.71 -0.97
CA SER A 65 9.35 -19.55 -0.83
C SER A 65 9.81 -18.34 -0.03
N GLU A 66 9.05 -17.23 -0.03
CA GLU A 66 9.40 -16.00 0.69
C GLU A 66 9.24 -16.16 2.22
N TRP A 67 8.54 -17.21 2.66
CA TRP A 67 8.35 -17.55 4.08
C TRP A 67 8.69 -19.01 4.39
N ASN A 68 9.64 -19.61 3.65
CA ASN A 68 10.16 -20.96 3.86
C ASN A 68 9.13 -22.10 3.71
N GLU A 69 8.07 -21.89 2.94
CA GLU A 69 7.07 -22.91 2.60
C GLU A 69 6.96 -23.09 1.08
N PRO A 70 7.97 -23.63 0.38
CA PRO A 70 8.00 -23.66 -1.09
C PRO A 70 6.85 -24.46 -1.74
N ARG A 71 6.15 -25.30 -0.97
CA ARG A 71 4.96 -26.05 -1.41
C ARG A 71 3.66 -25.26 -1.28
N ALA A 72 3.66 -24.14 -0.56
CA ALA A 72 2.49 -23.30 -0.40
C ALA A 72 2.16 -22.59 -1.71
N LYS A 73 0.88 -22.64 -2.09
CA LYS A 73 0.36 -21.96 -3.28
C LYS A 73 0.04 -20.51 -2.93
N ALA A 74 1.07 -19.67 -2.86
CA ALA A 74 0.97 -18.29 -2.40
C ALA A 74 0.20 -18.21 -1.06
N CYS A 75 -0.72 -17.25 -0.88
CA CYS A 75 -1.50 -17.09 0.35
C CYS A 75 -2.64 -18.13 0.54
N LEU A 76 -2.79 -19.12 -0.35
CA LEU A 76 -3.88 -20.09 -0.26
C LEU A 76 -3.79 -20.93 1.03
N GLY A 77 -4.86 -20.88 1.83
CA GLY A 77 -5.00 -21.69 3.05
C GLY A 77 -4.10 -21.25 4.21
N GLN A 78 -3.42 -20.10 4.09
CA GLN A 78 -2.62 -19.52 5.15
C GLN A 78 -3.53 -18.93 6.22
N LYS A 79 -3.34 -19.32 7.48
CA LYS A 79 -4.18 -18.91 8.61
C LYS A 79 -3.41 -18.28 9.77
N GLU A 80 -2.08 -18.38 9.71
CA GLU A 80 -1.20 -17.85 10.73
C GLU A 80 -0.17 -16.92 10.08
N PRO A 81 0.21 -15.84 10.77
CA PRO A 81 1.30 -14.99 10.31
C PRO A 81 2.61 -15.79 10.28
N ILE A 82 3.62 -15.20 9.65
CA ILE A 82 4.99 -15.67 9.81
C ILE A 82 5.39 -15.47 11.28
N LEU A 83 5.64 -16.55 12.00
CA LEU A 83 6.02 -16.52 13.43
C LEU A 83 7.46 -16.02 13.65
N SER A 84 8.28 -16.04 12.60
CA SER A 84 9.61 -15.44 12.59
C SER A 84 9.52 -13.93 12.35
N SER A 85 10.47 -13.16 12.88
CA SER A 85 10.66 -11.75 12.51
C SER A 85 11.29 -11.57 11.13
N THR A 86 11.72 -12.65 10.49
CA THR A 86 12.42 -12.62 9.20
C THR A 86 11.47 -12.96 8.06
N TYR A 87 11.45 -12.09 7.05
CA TYR A 87 10.80 -12.33 5.77
C TYR A 87 11.89 -12.46 4.69
N HIS A 88 11.81 -13.50 3.86
CA HIS A 88 12.84 -13.81 2.87
C HIS A 88 12.52 -13.27 1.47
N GLY A 89 11.36 -12.62 1.31
CA GLY A 89 11.01 -11.95 0.05
C GLY A 89 11.71 -10.62 -0.14
N ILE A 90 11.62 -10.09 -1.35
CA ILE A 90 12.28 -8.84 -1.73
C ILE A 90 11.42 -7.66 -1.28
N VAL A 91 12.04 -6.73 -0.55
CA VAL A 91 11.42 -5.43 -0.27
C VAL A 91 11.35 -4.64 -1.58
N PRO A 92 10.18 -4.12 -1.99
CA PRO A 92 10.06 -3.37 -3.23
C PRO A 92 11.04 -2.19 -3.29
N PRO A 93 11.81 -2.01 -4.38
CA PRO A 93 12.76 -0.90 -4.51
C PRO A 93 12.12 0.49 -4.35
N ALA A 94 10.81 0.58 -4.65
CA ALA A 94 10.02 1.78 -4.46
C ALA A 94 10.02 2.28 -3.00
N VAL A 95 10.09 1.38 -2.01
CA VAL A 95 10.16 1.76 -0.58
C VAL A 95 11.40 2.60 -0.30
N ALA A 96 12.57 2.15 -0.77
CA ALA A 96 13.82 2.87 -0.62
C ALA A 96 13.82 4.23 -1.35
N ILE A 97 13.13 4.31 -2.50
CA ILE A 97 12.96 5.57 -3.24
C ILE A 97 12.10 6.54 -2.43
N VAL A 98 10.96 6.09 -1.89
CA VAL A 98 10.07 6.90 -1.05
C VAL A 98 10.82 7.42 0.17
N GLU A 99 11.51 6.57 0.91
CA GLU A 99 12.31 6.98 2.09
C GLU A 99 13.36 8.04 1.72
N ARG A 100 14.07 7.83 0.60
CA ARG A 100 15.07 8.80 0.10
C ARG A 100 14.43 10.13 -0.28
N VAL A 101 13.28 10.12 -0.96
CA VAL A 101 12.58 11.36 -1.35
C VAL A 101 12.11 12.09 -0.10
N LEU A 102 11.45 11.40 0.84
CA LEU A 102 10.96 11.99 2.09
C LEU A 102 12.08 12.55 2.97
N SER A 103 13.31 12.01 2.88
CA SER A 103 14.46 12.58 3.60
C SER A 103 14.94 13.94 3.05
N ARG A 104 14.53 14.30 1.83
CA ARG A 104 15.03 15.49 1.10
C ARG A 104 13.97 16.58 0.89
N ILE A 105 12.70 16.31 1.20
CA ILE A 105 11.64 17.30 1.03
C ILE A 105 11.77 18.44 2.05
N ARG A 106 11.44 19.66 1.63
CA ARG A 106 11.56 20.86 2.47
C ARG A 106 10.57 20.89 3.63
N LYS A 107 9.36 20.38 3.42
CA LYS A 107 8.33 20.22 4.45
C LYS A 107 8.32 18.74 4.86
N PRO A 108 8.84 18.38 6.04
CA PRO A 108 8.89 16.99 6.47
C PRO A 108 7.49 16.38 6.52
N VAL A 109 7.36 15.18 5.97
CA VAL A 109 6.17 14.34 6.08
C VAL A 109 6.59 13.11 6.85
N LYS A 110 5.92 12.84 7.97
CA LYS A 110 6.06 11.56 8.64
C LYS A 110 5.28 10.54 7.81
N LEU A 111 5.84 9.38 7.55
CA LEU A 111 5.15 8.26 6.88
C LEU A 111 5.58 6.98 7.63
N PRO A 112 4.67 6.15 8.15
CA PRO A 112 5.03 4.98 8.91
C PRO A 112 5.38 3.90 7.90
N ASN A 113 6.56 3.33 8.07
CA ASN A 113 6.94 2.18 7.29
C ASN A 113 6.18 0.94 7.82
N ILE A 114 5.08 0.59 7.13
CA ILE A 114 4.27 -0.59 7.40
C ILE A 114 4.69 -1.80 6.54
N THR A 115 5.77 -1.70 5.76
CA THR A 115 6.13 -2.73 4.77
C THR A 115 6.47 -4.06 5.45
N HIS A 116 7.44 -4.06 6.37
CA HIS A 116 7.92 -5.30 7.00
C HIS A 116 6.82 -6.00 7.80
N LEU A 117 6.09 -5.26 8.64
CA LEU A 117 5.02 -5.84 9.44
C LEU A 117 3.89 -6.43 8.57
N SER A 118 3.65 -5.87 7.38
CA SER A 118 2.64 -6.38 6.46
C SER A 118 3.13 -7.62 5.72
N GLN A 119 4.42 -7.71 5.38
CA GLN A 119 5.03 -8.89 4.77
C GLN A 119 4.95 -10.13 5.67
N LEU A 120 4.91 -9.95 6.99
CA LEU A 120 4.71 -11.04 7.95
C LEU A 120 3.28 -11.60 7.96
N ARG A 121 2.32 -10.91 7.33
CA ARG A 121 0.88 -11.22 7.43
C ARG A 121 0.34 -11.99 6.24
N LYS A 122 0.99 -13.10 5.86
CA LYS A 122 0.49 -13.99 4.80
C LYS A 122 -0.95 -14.51 5.02
N ASP A 123 -1.42 -14.49 6.27
CA ASP A 123 -2.75 -14.85 6.74
C ASP A 123 -3.82 -13.78 6.52
N GLY A 124 -3.43 -12.52 6.29
CA GLY A 124 -4.37 -11.39 6.24
C GLY A 124 -5.10 -11.23 4.91
N HIS A 125 -4.82 -12.07 3.93
CA HIS A 125 -5.33 -11.94 2.56
C HIS A 125 -6.69 -12.63 2.37
N PRO A 126 -7.57 -12.09 1.51
CA PRO A 126 -8.84 -12.74 1.18
C PRO A 126 -8.68 -14.08 0.46
N SER A 127 -7.53 -14.35 -0.17
CA SER A 127 -7.26 -15.60 -0.88
C SER A 127 -8.36 -15.90 -1.90
N ILE A 128 -9.07 -17.02 -1.78
CA ILE A 128 -10.12 -17.45 -2.71
C ILE A 128 -11.51 -16.84 -2.42
N TYR A 129 -11.63 -16.06 -1.35
CA TYR A 129 -12.92 -15.55 -0.89
C TYR A 129 -13.35 -14.25 -1.60
N VAL A 130 -12.61 -13.81 -2.63
CA VAL A 130 -12.95 -12.63 -3.46
C VAL A 130 -13.50 -13.07 -4.81
N VAL A 131 -14.79 -12.78 -5.01
CA VAL A 131 -15.58 -13.16 -6.20
C VAL A 131 -15.09 -12.49 -7.49
N SER A 132 -14.31 -11.41 -7.40
CA SER A 132 -13.85 -10.61 -8.54
C SER A 132 -12.40 -10.86 -8.99
N SER A 133 -11.70 -11.85 -8.43
CA SER A 133 -10.33 -12.16 -8.87
C SER A 133 -10.34 -12.95 -10.19
N PRO A 134 -9.69 -12.48 -11.27
CA PRO A 134 -9.62 -13.20 -12.55
C PRO A 134 -8.98 -14.59 -12.44
N THR A 135 -8.16 -14.82 -11.41
CA THR A 135 -7.43 -16.07 -11.17
C THR A 135 -8.06 -16.89 -10.03
N GLY A 136 -9.10 -16.36 -9.38
CA GLY A 136 -9.71 -16.95 -8.19
C GLY A 136 -8.85 -16.90 -6.92
N LEU A 137 -7.68 -16.24 -6.94
CA LEU A 137 -6.80 -16.07 -5.78
C LEU A 137 -6.38 -14.60 -5.65
N ASP A 138 -6.60 -14.00 -4.49
CA ASP A 138 -6.22 -12.62 -4.18
C ASP A 138 -5.29 -12.58 -2.97
N CYS A 139 -3.99 -12.41 -3.24
CA CYS A 139 -2.96 -12.16 -2.24
C CYS A 139 -2.47 -10.70 -2.28
N THR A 140 -3.24 -9.81 -2.91
CA THR A 140 -2.87 -8.41 -3.11
C THR A 140 -3.68 -7.46 -2.23
N HIS A 141 -4.92 -7.83 -1.93
CA HIS A 141 -5.80 -7.14 -1.00
C HIS A 141 -5.73 -7.74 0.39
N TRP A 142 -6.35 -7.04 1.34
CA TRP A 142 -6.44 -7.44 2.74
C TRP A 142 -7.89 -7.64 3.14
N CYS A 143 -8.15 -8.62 3.99
CA CYS A 143 -9.42 -8.70 4.68
C CYS A 143 -9.62 -7.46 5.55
N VAL A 144 -10.86 -6.96 5.59
CA VAL A 144 -11.28 -5.94 6.57
C VAL A 144 -11.36 -6.61 7.93
N THR A 145 -11.07 -5.88 9.01
CA THR A 145 -10.76 -6.42 10.35
C THR A 145 -9.46 -7.23 10.38
N GLY A 146 -8.32 -6.57 10.56
CA GLY A 146 -7.01 -7.23 10.44
C GLY A 146 -5.83 -6.29 10.19
N VAL A 147 -5.06 -6.58 9.15
CA VAL A 147 -3.84 -5.82 8.80
C VAL A 147 -4.12 -4.31 8.62
N PRO A 148 -5.19 -3.90 7.90
CA PRO A 148 -5.52 -2.47 7.78
C PRO A 148 -5.84 -1.78 9.11
N ASP A 149 -6.36 -2.49 10.11
CA ASP A 149 -6.64 -1.88 11.42
C ASP A 149 -5.34 -1.58 12.17
N THR A 150 -4.35 -2.46 12.06
CA THR A 150 -3.03 -2.23 12.64
C THR A 150 -2.39 -0.99 12.02
N TRP A 151 -2.53 -0.80 10.71
CA TRP A 151 -2.09 0.42 10.03
C TRP A 151 -2.80 1.66 10.55
N ASN A 152 -4.11 1.57 10.78
CA ASN A 152 -4.90 2.66 11.35
C ASN A 152 -4.46 3.00 12.79
N GLN A 153 -4.10 2.01 13.61
CA GLN A 153 -3.57 2.25 14.96
C GLN A 153 -2.19 2.91 14.93
N ILE A 154 -1.30 2.49 14.02
CA ILE A 154 0.01 3.12 13.82
C ILE A 154 -0.17 4.58 13.36
N LEU A 155 -1.12 4.81 12.45
CA LEU A 155 -1.48 6.14 11.98
C LEU A 155 -1.99 7.02 13.13
N TYR A 156 -2.92 6.50 13.92
CA TYR A 156 -3.49 7.20 15.07
C TYR A 156 -2.40 7.67 16.04
N ASN A 157 -1.48 6.78 16.41
CA ASN A 157 -0.33 7.09 17.27
C ASN A 157 0.71 8.04 16.64
N THR A 158 0.64 8.24 15.32
CA THR A 158 1.52 9.16 14.62
C THR A 158 0.95 10.58 14.52
N ILE A 159 -0.38 10.70 14.56
CA ILE A 159 -1.10 11.96 14.50
C ILE A 159 -1.21 12.61 15.88
N LEU A 160 -1.22 11.81 16.95
CA LEU A 160 -1.07 12.26 18.34
C LEU A 160 0.37 12.73 18.63
#